data_AF-A0A0J0VAC8-F1
#
_entry.id   AF-A0A0J0VAC8-F1
#
_cell.length_a   1.000
_cell.length_b   1.000
_cell.length_c   1.000
_cell.angle_alpha   90.00
_cell.angle_beta   90.00
_cell.angle_gamma   90.00
#
_symmetry.space_group_name_H-M   'P 1'
#
loop_
_entity.id
_entity.type
_entity.pdbx_description
1 polymer ?
#
loop_
_entity_poly.entity_id
_entity_poly.type
_entity_poly.pdbx_seq_one_letter_code
_entity_poly.pdbx_strand_id
1 'polypeptide(L)'
;MTDQEQTFIELLRKNIQLGKFLPTPEEIEKMDEHEFTSWIERAAIEIPKRKVARNPLFHLKEQISQILADENKSEIEKEEAIYDRIRWYWKLILRQSE
;
A
#
# COMPACT_ATOMS: atom_id res chain seq x y z
N MET A 1 -19.01 -4.48 -11.31
CA MET A 1 -17.65 -4.50 -10.75
C MET A 1 -16.76 -5.12 -11.78
N THR A 2 -15.72 -4.41 -12.21
CA THR A 2 -14.77 -4.91 -13.21
C THR A 2 -13.67 -5.73 -12.53
N ASP A 3 -13.03 -6.64 -13.26
CA ASP A 3 -11.92 -7.47 -12.73
C ASP A 3 -10.75 -6.61 -12.21
N GLN A 4 -10.57 -5.41 -12.77
CA GLN A 4 -9.58 -4.43 -12.31
C GLN A 4 -9.92 -3.84 -10.93
N GLU A 5 -11.21 -3.62 -10.62
CA GLU A 5 -11.64 -3.15 -9.30
C GLU A 5 -11.48 -4.24 -8.23
N GLN A 6 -11.75 -5.50 -8.56
CA GLN A 6 -11.55 -6.63 -7.63
C GLN A 6 -10.08 -6.88 -7.33
N THR A 7 -9.23 -6.89 -8.36
CA THR A 7 -7.77 -7.05 -8.22
C THR A 7 -7.18 -5.94 -7.35
N PHE A 8 -7.70 -4.72 -7.50
CA PHE A 8 -7.29 -3.56 -6.72
C PHE A 8 -7.71 -3.64 -5.24
N ILE A 9 -8.94 -4.07 -4.96
CA ILE A 9 -9.42 -4.29 -3.59
C ILE A 9 -8.61 -5.40 -2.92
N GLU A 10 -8.23 -6.46 -3.63
CA GLU A 10 -7.33 -7.49 -3.11
C GLU A 10 -5.91 -6.99 -2.85
N LEU A 11 -5.33 -6.19 -3.76
CA LEU A 11 -4.01 -5.59 -3.58
C LEU A 11 -3.98 -4.65 -2.38
N LEU A 12 -4.99 -3.81 -2.22
CA LEU A 12 -5.12 -2.93 -1.07
C LEU A 12 -5.37 -3.71 0.22
N ARG A 13 -6.21 -4.76 0.19
CA ARG A 13 -6.39 -5.65 1.34
C ARG A 13 -5.08 -6.33 1.71
N LYS A 14 -4.29 -6.84 0.75
CA LYS A 14 -2.95 -7.41 1.02
C LYS A 14 -1.96 -6.37 1.55
N ASN A 15 -2.01 -5.13 1.05
CA ASN A 15 -1.13 -4.05 1.47
C ASN A 15 -1.49 -3.49 2.87
N ILE A 16 -2.79 -3.40 3.19
CA ILE A 16 -3.30 -3.07 4.53
C ILE A 16 -3.08 -4.25 5.50
N GLN A 17 -3.23 -5.50 5.02
CA GLN A 17 -2.92 -6.74 5.73
C GLN A 17 -1.45 -7.16 5.61
N LEU A 18 -0.52 -6.24 5.38
CA LEU A 18 0.88 -6.49 5.70
C LEU A 18 0.91 -6.81 7.20
N GLY A 19 0.81 -8.10 7.53
CA GLY A 19 0.52 -8.62 8.87
C GLY A 19 1.55 -8.18 9.90
N LYS A 20 1.49 -8.70 11.13
CA LYS A 20 2.50 -8.35 12.13
C LYS A 20 3.91 -8.67 11.57
N PHE A 21 4.81 -7.70 11.63
CA PHE A 21 6.21 -7.83 11.19
C PHE A 21 7.18 -7.54 12.29
N LEU A 22 6.85 -6.51 13.07
CA LEU A 22 7.64 -6.17 14.22
C LEU A 22 7.45 -7.27 15.26
N PRO A 23 8.54 -7.81 15.80
CA PRO A 23 8.47 -8.62 17.00
C PRO A 23 7.91 -7.77 18.15
N THR A 24 7.34 -8.44 19.13
CA THR A 24 7.02 -7.89 20.45
C THR A 24 8.28 -7.64 21.25
N PRO A 25 8.23 -6.82 22.31
CA PRO A 25 9.34 -6.66 23.24
C PRO A 25 9.84 -8.00 23.78
N GLU A 26 8.93 -8.91 24.16
CA GLU A 26 9.26 -10.23 24.70
C GLU A 26 9.91 -11.15 23.65
N GLU A 27 9.54 -11.00 22.38
CA GLU A 27 10.19 -11.71 21.26
C GLU A 27 11.61 -11.17 21.03
N ILE A 28 11.85 -9.86 21.15
CA ILE A 28 13.19 -9.27 21.05
C ILE A 28 14.11 -9.75 22.18
N GLU A 29 13.61 -9.77 23.42
CA GLU A 29 14.41 -10.19 24.59
C GLU A 29 14.84 -11.65 24.55
N LYS A 30 14.09 -12.50 23.83
CA LYS A 30 14.37 -13.93 23.68
C LYS A 30 15.27 -14.26 22.50
N MET A 31 15.51 -13.33 21.59
CA MET A 31 16.40 -13.55 20.45
C MET A 31 17.84 -13.66 20.93
N ASP A 32 18.55 -14.66 20.42
CA ASP A 32 20.00 -14.68 20.54
C ASP A 32 20.66 -13.68 19.56
N GLU A 33 21.97 -13.51 19.66
CA GLU A 33 22.73 -12.55 18.85
C GLU A 33 22.61 -12.81 17.33
N HIS A 34 22.52 -14.09 16.94
CA HIS A 34 22.41 -14.47 15.54
C HIS A 34 21.00 -14.20 15.00
N GLU A 35 19.98 -14.58 15.75
CA GLU A 35 18.57 -14.32 15.44
C GLU A 35 18.30 -12.82 15.32
N PHE A 36 18.82 -12.03 16.27
CA PHE A 36 18.65 -10.58 16.26
C PHE A 36 19.36 -9.93 15.06
N THR A 37 20.58 -10.36 14.74
CA THR A 37 21.33 -9.89 13.56
C THR A 37 20.56 -10.19 12.26
N SER A 38 20.08 -11.42 12.09
CA SER A 38 19.28 -11.81 10.93
C SER A 38 17.98 -10.99 10.82
N TRP A 39 17.34 -10.72 11.95
CA TRP A 39 16.15 -9.87 11.99
C TRP A 39 16.46 -8.43 11.57
N ILE A 40 17.57 -7.83 12.02
CA ILE A 40 17.99 -6.48 11.62
C ILE A 40 18.18 -6.39 10.10
N GLU A 41 18.90 -7.33 9.51
CA GLU A 41 19.15 -7.36 8.06
C GLU A 41 17.84 -7.43 7.27
N ARG A 42 16.92 -8.30 7.70
CA ARG A 42 15.59 -8.41 7.09
C ARG A 42 14.76 -7.16 7.31
N ALA A 43 14.80 -6.57 8.49
CA ALA A 43 14.07 -5.35 8.83
C ALA A 43 14.52 -4.15 8.00
N ALA A 44 15.82 -4.01 7.75
CA ALA A 44 16.39 -2.95 6.91
C ALA A 44 15.81 -2.97 5.47
N ILE A 45 15.49 -4.16 4.95
CA ILE A 45 14.91 -4.34 3.61
C ILE A 45 13.39 -4.20 3.62
N GLU A 46 12.73 -4.85 4.59
CA GLU A 46 11.27 -4.98 4.58
C GLU A 46 10.55 -3.74 5.13
N ILE A 47 11.08 -3.06 6.15
CA ILE A 47 10.42 -1.87 6.73
C ILE A 47 10.21 -0.77 5.68
N PRO A 48 11.20 -0.39 4.85
CA PRO A 48 11.00 0.62 3.81
C PRO A 48 9.95 0.21 2.78
N LYS A 49 9.97 -1.05 2.30
CA LYS A 49 8.96 -1.56 1.36
C LYS A 49 7.56 -1.46 1.94
N ARG A 50 7.41 -1.84 3.20
CA ARG A 50 6.13 -1.81 3.92
C ARG A 50 5.66 -0.39 4.17
N LYS A 51 6.56 0.57 4.41
CA LYS A 51 6.23 2.00 4.51
C LYS A 51 5.65 2.53 3.20
N VAL A 52 6.26 2.19 2.07
CA VAL A 52 5.74 2.57 0.74
C VAL A 52 4.41 1.87 0.47
N ALA A 53 4.32 0.57 0.72
CA ALA A 53 3.10 -0.21 0.52
C ALA A 53 1.94 0.22 1.44
N ARG A 54 2.22 0.86 2.58
CA ARG A 54 1.20 1.45 3.45
C ARG A 54 0.91 2.91 3.17
N ASN A 55 1.64 3.57 2.27
CA ASN A 55 1.45 4.98 1.95
C ASN A 55 0.33 5.14 0.90
N PRO A 56 -0.88 5.58 1.29
CA PRO A 56 -2.00 5.65 0.35
C PRO A 56 -1.76 6.67 -0.76
N LEU A 57 -0.97 7.71 -0.50
CA LEU A 57 -0.66 8.76 -1.47
C LEU A 57 0.29 8.25 -2.56
N PHE A 58 1.23 7.37 -2.18
CA PHE A 58 2.11 6.70 -3.13
C PHE A 58 1.29 5.88 -4.14
N HIS A 59 0.36 5.07 -3.66
CA HIS A 59 -0.53 4.26 -4.50
C HIS A 59 -1.45 5.10 -5.38
N LEU A 60 -1.99 6.20 -4.85
CA LEU A 60 -2.80 7.13 -5.64
C LEU A 60 -1.99 7.73 -6.79
N LYS A 61 -0.76 8.17 -6.52
CA LYS A 61 0.13 8.72 -7.55
C LYS A 61 0.39 7.70 -8.66
N GLU A 62 0.73 6.46 -8.30
CA GLU A 62 0.96 5.39 -9.28
C GLU A 62 -0.26 5.12 -10.16
N GLN A 63 -1.46 5.07 -9.58
CA GLN A 63 -2.70 4.87 -10.33
C GLN A 63 -2.99 6.02 -11.30
N ILE A 64 -2.80 7.26 -10.85
CA ILE A 64 -2.99 8.43 -11.72
C ILE A 64 -2.00 8.36 -12.89
N SER A 65 -0.74 8.02 -12.64
CA SER A 65 0.24 7.83 -13.71
C SER A 65 -0.16 6.74 -14.71
N GLN A 66 -0.70 5.61 -14.24
CA GLN A 66 -1.20 4.55 -15.13
C GLN A 66 -2.41 4.99 -15.96
N ILE A 67 -3.35 5.75 -15.37
CA ILE A 67 -4.51 6.28 -16.10
C ILE A 67 -4.07 7.27 -17.19
N LEU A 68 -3.11 8.14 -16.87
CA LEU A 68 -2.61 9.14 -17.83
C LEU A 68 -1.85 8.50 -18.99
N ALA A 69 -1.17 7.38 -18.75
CA ALA A 69 -0.43 6.63 -19.77
C ALA A 69 -1.32 5.76 -20.67
N ASP A 70 -2.62 5.63 -20.37
CA ASP A 70 -3.55 4.83 -21.17
C ASP A 70 -3.98 5.60 -22.43
N GLU A 71 -3.37 5.26 -23.57
CA GLU A 71 -3.65 5.86 -24.88
C GLU A 71 -5.04 5.51 -25.42
N ASN A 72 -5.70 4.49 -24.86
CA ASN A 72 -7.03 4.06 -25.32
C ASN A 72 -8.16 4.88 -24.70
N LYS A 73 -7.86 5.77 -23.75
CA LYS A 73 -8.85 6.63 -23.10
C LYS A 73 -8.78 8.05 -23.65
N SER A 74 -9.95 8.62 -23.88
CA SER A 74 -10.10 10.06 -24.09
C SER A 74 -9.73 10.83 -22.82
N GLU A 75 -9.45 12.14 -22.99
CA GLU A 75 -9.15 13.01 -21.85
C GLU A 75 -10.31 13.05 -20.83
N ILE A 76 -11.56 13.04 -21.30
CA ILE A 76 -12.74 13.01 -20.42
C ILE A 76 -12.76 11.72 -19.58
N GLU A 77 -12.51 10.56 -20.19
CA GLU A 77 -12.47 9.28 -19.47
C GLU A 77 -11.31 9.22 -18.46
N LYS A 78 -10.18 9.86 -18.77
CA LYS A 78 -9.06 9.99 -17.83
C LYS A 78 -9.42 10.88 -16.65
N GLU A 79 -10.05 12.03 -16.90
CA GLU A 79 -10.51 12.96 -15.87
C GLU A 79 -11.49 12.29 -14.91
N GLU A 80 -12.50 11.60 -15.42
CA GLU A 80 -13.47 10.85 -14.61
C GLU A 80 -12.79 9.76 -13.77
N ALA A 81 -11.92 8.96 -14.38
CA ALA A 81 -11.21 7.89 -13.69
C ALA A 81 -10.29 8.44 -12.57
N ILE A 82 -9.57 9.54 -12.84
CA ILE A 82 -8.71 10.19 -11.83
C ILE A 82 -9.55 10.75 -10.69
N TYR A 83 -10.67 11.42 -11.00
CA TYR A 83 -11.57 11.96 -9.99
C TYR A 83 -12.08 10.87 -9.04
N ASP A 84 -12.46 9.70 -9.58
CA ASP A 84 -12.89 8.57 -8.77
C ASP A 84 -11.78 8.01 -7.88
N ARG A 85 -10.53 7.96 -8.33
CA ARG A 85 -9.38 7.56 -7.49
C ARG A 85 -9.12 8.54 -6.36
N ILE A 86 -9.19 9.84 -6.63
CA ILE A 86 -9.03 10.89 -5.61
C ILE A 86 -10.15 10.79 -4.57
N ARG A 87 -11.40 10.64 -5.01
CA ARG A 87 -12.56 10.48 -4.12
C ARG A 87 -12.39 9.27 -3.20
N TRP A 88 -11.90 8.16 -3.75
CA TRP A 88 -11.67 6.94 -2.99
C TRP A 88 -10.54 7.08 -1.96
N TYR A 89 -9.43 7.74 -2.34
CA TYR A 89 -8.34 8.08 -1.42
C TYR A 89 -8.84 8.87 -0.20
N TRP A 90 -9.66 9.89 -0.41
CA TRP A 90 -10.22 10.68 0.69
C TRP A 90 -11.12 9.85 1.60
N LYS A 91 -11.95 8.95 1.03
CA LYS A 91 -12.76 8.03 1.83
C LYS A 91 -11.91 7.08 2.68
N LEU A 92 -10.79 6.60 2.16
CA LEU A 92 -9.88 5.72 2.88
C LEU A 92 -9.22 6.44 4.06
N ILE A 93 -8.75 7.67 3.87
CA ILE A 93 -8.08 8.44 4.91
C ILE A 93 -9.05 8.95 5.99
N LEU A 94 -10.22 9.45 5.59
CA LEU A 94 -11.22 9.94 6.55
C LEU A 94 -11.74 8.82 7.45
N ARG A 95 -11.88 7.59 6.93
CA ARG A 95 -12.24 6.42 7.75
C ARG A 95 -11.17 5.96 8.75
N GLN A 96 -9.93 6.43 8.63
CA GLN A 96 -8.87 6.17 9.63
C GLN A 96 -8.75 7.30 10.67
N SER A 97 -9.59 8.33 10.57
CA SER A 97 -9.62 9.48 11.47
C SER A 97 -10.77 9.43 12.49
N GLU A 98 -11.59 8.37 12.43
CA GLU A 98 -12.63 7.99 13.41
C GLU A 98 -12.12 6.84 14.29
#